data_AF-I6P9G7-F1
#
_entry.id   AF-I6P9G7-F1
#
_cell.length_a   1.000
_cell.length_b   1.000
_cell.length_c   1.000
_cell.angle_alpha   90.00
_cell.angle_beta   90.00
_cell.angle_gamma   90.00
#
_symmetry.space_group_name_H-M   'P 1'
#
loop_
_entity.id
_entity.type
_entity.pdbx_description
1 polymer ?
#
loop_
_entity_poly.entity_id
_entity_poly.type
_entity_poly.pdbx_seq_one_letter_code
_entity_poly.pdbx_strand_id
1 'polypeptide(L)'
;MSSAATTFLSSSSSTLAVKNPSLSFASKNSGLFNGYVKNRVWFRSHLAPASSLRCFATATGFDKVQVQNPIVEMDGDEMTRIIWKTIKDRLIFPYLDLDIKYFDLGILNRDATDDKVTVESAEAALKYNVAIKCATITPDETRVKEFG
;
A
#
# COMPACT_ATOMS: atom_id res chain seq x y z
N MET A 1 -17.97 24.72 -48.09
CA MET A 1 -16.96 24.35 -49.10
C MET A 1 -15.63 24.32 -48.36
N SER A 2 -14.84 23.25 -48.24
CA SER A 2 -14.90 21.83 -48.67
C SER A 2 -13.79 21.07 -47.90
N SER A 3 -13.79 19.76 -47.59
CA SER A 3 -14.71 18.64 -47.81
C SER A 3 -14.50 17.55 -46.71
N ALA A 4 -15.22 16.42 -46.76
CA ALA A 4 -15.14 15.33 -45.78
C ALA A 4 -13.97 14.33 -46.03
N ALA A 5 -13.58 13.59 -44.98
CA ALA A 5 -12.95 12.28 -45.10
C ALA A 5 -13.29 11.39 -43.88
N THR A 6 -13.90 10.24 -44.12
CA THR A 6 -14.19 9.19 -43.13
C THR A 6 -13.24 8.03 -43.36
N THR A 7 -12.61 7.49 -42.30
CA THR A 7 -11.88 6.22 -42.40
C THR A 7 -12.10 5.34 -41.17
N PHE A 8 -12.74 4.19 -41.37
CA PHE A 8 -12.76 3.05 -40.45
C PHE A 8 -11.54 2.15 -40.70
N LEU A 9 -10.99 1.51 -39.66
CA LEU A 9 -10.34 0.18 -39.64
C LEU A 9 -9.92 -0.12 -38.18
N SER A 10 -10.63 -0.98 -37.44
CA SER A 10 -10.52 -2.45 -37.36
C SER A 10 -9.39 -3.00 -36.48
N SER A 11 -9.79 -3.50 -35.31
CA SER A 11 -9.29 -4.68 -34.59
C SER A 11 -8.03 -5.43 -35.09
N SER A 12 -7.13 -5.77 -34.15
CA SER A 12 -6.51 -7.10 -34.10
C SER A 12 -6.17 -7.50 -32.66
N SER A 13 -6.53 -8.74 -32.31
CA SER A 13 -6.41 -9.30 -30.96
C SER A 13 -5.07 -10.00 -30.73
N SER A 14 -4.58 -10.02 -29.49
CA SER A 14 -3.60 -11.01 -29.03
C SER A 14 -3.83 -11.38 -27.56
N THR A 15 -4.73 -12.35 -27.34
CA THR A 15 -4.95 -12.97 -26.03
C THR A 15 -3.82 -13.95 -25.71
N LEU A 16 -2.97 -13.62 -24.73
CA LEU A 16 -2.01 -14.57 -24.15
C LEU A 16 -2.50 -15.02 -22.77
N ALA A 17 -3.23 -16.14 -22.78
CA ALA A 17 -3.73 -16.78 -21.56
C ALA A 17 -2.61 -17.58 -20.87
N VAL A 18 -2.11 -17.06 -19.75
CA VAL A 18 -1.19 -17.80 -18.86
C VAL A 18 -2.01 -18.81 -18.05
N LYS A 19 -1.83 -20.11 -18.34
CA LYS A 19 -2.49 -21.20 -17.61
C LYS A 19 -1.72 -21.55 -16.35
N ASN A 20 -2.41 -21.56 -15.20
CA ASN A 20 -1.91 -22.14 -13.96
C ASN A 20 -1.71 -23.66 -14.11
N PRO A 21 -0.54 -24.23 -13.75
CA PRO A 21 -0.39 -25.67 -13.60
C PRO A 21 -0.93 -26.11 -12.24
N SER A 22 -2.08 -26.77 -12.24
CA SER A 22 -2.62 -27.47 -11.06
C SER A 22 -1.75 -28.69 -10.73
N LEU A 23 -1.06 -28.67 -9.58
CA LEU A 23 -0.32 -29.82 -9.07
C LEU A 23 -1.26 -30.85 -8.45
N SER A 24 -1.70 -31.82 -9.26
CA SER A 24 -2.48 -32.99 -8.81
C SER A 24 -1.56 -34.13 -8.38
N PHE A 25 -1.79 -34.67 -7.18
CA PHE A 25 -1.15 -35.91 -6.69
C PHE A 25 -1.51 -37.12 -7.55
N ALA A 26 -0.55 -37.98 -7.86
CA ALA A 26 -0.80 -39.32 -8.39
C ALA A 26 0.23 -40.35 -7.89
N SER A 27 -0.30 -41.34 -7.18
CA SER A 27 0.33 -42.55 -6.62
C SER A 27 1.28 -43.33 -7.54
N LYS A 28 2.32 -43.95 -6.95
CA LYS A 28 2.91 -45.21 -7.45
C LYS A 28 3.17 -46.20 -6.29
N ASN A 29 2.63 -47.41 -6.48
CA ASN A 29 3.00 -48.69 -5.84
C ASN A 29 4.51 -49.00 -5.96
N SER A 30 5.16 -49.95 -5.28
CA SER A 30 4.78 -51.00 -4.29
C SER A 30 6.05 -51.74 -3.80
N GLY A 31 6.01 -52.40 -2.63
CA GLY A 31 7.07 -53.31 -2.15
C GLY A 31 7.15 -53.31 -0.60
N LEU A 32 6.59 -54.26 0.17
CA LEU A 32 6.78 -55.71 0.19
C LEU A 32 8.17 -56.13 0.76
N PHE A 33 8.31 -56.06 2.09
CA PHE A 33 9.25 -56.90 2.86
C PHE A 33 8.64 -57.33 4.21
N ASN A 34 9.03 -58.53 4.63
CA ASN A 34 8.44 -59.33 5.71
C ASN A 34 9.21 -59.17 7.04
N GLY A 35 8.53 -59.22 8.20
CA GLY A 35 9.18 -59.09 9.51
C GLY A 35 8.27 -59.44 10.70
N TYR A 36 8.74 -60.34 11.57
CA TYR A 36 7.96 -61.01 12.62
C TYR A 36 7.90 -60.24 13.97
N VAL A 37 6.69 -60.15 14.56
CA VAL A 37 6.34 -60.48 15.97
C VAL A 37 7.19 -59.89 17.14
N LYS A 38 6.59 -58.99 17.97
CA LYS A 38 6.20 -59.27 19.38
C LYS A 38 5.50 -58.11 20.13
N ASN A 39 4.62 -58.51 21.05
CA ASN A 39 3.79 -57.76 22.00
C ASN A 39 4.41 -56.53 22.71
N ARG A 40 3.60 -55.46 22.89
CA ARG A 40 3.51 -54.76 24.19
C ARG A 40 2.14 -54.09 24.40
N VAL A 41 1.61 -54.22 25.61
CA VAL A 41 0.32 -53.68 26.07
C VAL A 41 0.50 -52.25 26.58
N TRP A 42 -0.52 -51.38 26.48
CA TRP A 42 -0.87 -50.48 27.61
C TRP A 42 -2.32 -49.98 27.56
N PHE A 43 -2.87 -49.69 28.74
CA PHE A 43 -4.27 -49.34 28.97
C PHE A 43 -4.55 -47.84 28.82
N ARG A 44 -5.84 -47.52 28.66
CA ARG A 44 -6.40 -46.17 28.48
C ARG A 44 -6.47 -45.38 29.79
N SER A 45 -5.97 -44.14 29.78
CA SER A 45 -6.41 -43.09 30.71
C SER A 45 -6.54 -41.74 29.98
N HIS A 46 -7.76 -41.38 29.58
CA HIS A 46 -8.05 -39.98 29.26
C HIS A 46 -8.23 -39.23 30.58
N LEU A 47 -7.48 -38.14 30.76
CA LEU A 47 -7.84 -36.99 31.59
C LEU A 47 -6.77 -35.90 31.38
N ALA A 48 -6.88 -35.17 30.28
CA ALA A 48 -6.23 -33.88 30.14
C ALA A 48 -7.24 -32.80 30.57
N PRO A 49 -6.87 -31.82 31.42
CA PRO A 49 -7.79 -30.76 31.80
C PRO A 49 -8.08 -29.88 30.57
N ALA A 50 -9.35 -29.69 30.26
CA ALA A 50 -9.78 -28.75 29.23
C ALA A 50 -9.59 -27.31 29.75
N SER A 51 -8.38 -26.77 29.60
CA SER A 51 -8.13 -25.34 29.77
C SER A 51 -8.94 -24.57 28.74
N SER A 52 -10.05 -23.99 29.19
CA SER A 52 -10.93 -23.17 28.36
C SER A 52 -10.16 -21.95 27.84
N LEU A 53 -9.68 -22.04 26.61
CA LEU A 53 -9.14 -20.91 25.86
C LEU A 53 -10.30 -19.96 25.56
N ARG A 54 -10.44 -18.93 26.41
CA ARG A 54 -11.31 -17.79 26.13
C ARG A 54 -10.73 -17.03 24.94
N CYS A 55 -11.20 -17.34 23.73
CA CYS A 55 -10.92 -16.53 22.55
C CYS A 55 -11.52 -15.13 22.73
N PHE A 56 -10.72 -14.16 23.17
CA PHE A 56 -11.03 -12.74 23.05
C PHE A 56 -10.89 -12.31 21.58
N ALA A 57 -11.87 -12.67 20.77
CA ALA A 57 -11.98 -12.22 19.38
C ALA A 57 -12.64 -10.82 19.34
N THR A 58 -11.92 -9.80 19.82
CA THR A 58 -12.33 -8.39 19.72
C THR A 58 -11.42 -7.64 18.77
N ALA A 59 -11.65 -7.84 17.48
CA ALA A 59 -11.10 -7.01 16.42
C ALA A 59 -12.12 -6.90 15.27
N THR A 60 -13.15 -6.08 15.44
CA THR A 60 -13.89 -5.50 14.31
C THR A 60 -13.07 -4.35 13.73
N GLY A 61 -11.81 -4.64 13.37
CA GLY A 61 -10.96 -3.74 12.61
C GLY A 61 -11.21 -3.99 11.13
N PHE A 62 -11.39 -2.93 10.35
CA PHE A 62 -11.29 -3.06 8.90
C PHE A 62 -9.83 -3.38 8.55
N ASP A 63 -9.61 -4.43 7.77
CA ASP A 63 -8.30 -4.69 7.18
C ASP A 63 -7.95 -3.50 6.28
N LYS A 64 -6.83 -2.83 6.60
CA LYS A 64 -6.40 -1.66 5.82
C LYS A 64 -6.04 -2.09 4.40
N VAL A 65 -6.48 -1.30 3.43
CA VAL A 65 -6.12 -1.51 2.03
C VAL A 65 -4.63 -1.19 1.85
N GLN A 66 -3.87 -2.22 1.49
CA GLN A 66 -2.43 -2.16 1.27
C GLN A 66 -2.12 -1.55 -0.10
N VAL A 67 -1.48 -0.37 -0.12
CA VAL A 67 -1.07 0.29 -1.36
C VAL A 67 0.38 -0.10 -1.69
N GLN A 68 0.57 -0.72 -2.85
CA GLN A 68 1.86 -1.32 -3.25
C GLN A 68 2.91 -0.28 -3.66
N ASN A 69 2.49 0.87 -4.15
CA ASN A 69 3.39 1.92 -4.63
C ASN A 69 3.46 3.06 -3.60
N PRO A 70 4.66 3.56 -3.27
CA PRO A 70 4.79 4.72 -2.40
C PRO A 70 4.20 5.96 -3.06
N ILE A 71 3.69 6.88 -2.24
CA ILE A 71 3.17 8.18 -2.68
C ILE A 71 4.06 9.31 -2.16
N VAL A 72 4.14 10.40 -2.90
CA VAL A 72 4.80 11.63 -2.45
C VAL A 72 3.79 12.51 -1.73
N GLU A 73 4.13 12.99 -0.54
CA GLU A 73 3.36 13.99 0.19
C GLU A 73 4.15 15.30 0.21
N MET A 74 3.53 16.37 -0.30
CA MET A 74 4.04 17.74 -0.23
C MET A 74 3.19 18.54 0.75
N ASP A 75 3.70 18.78 1.95
CA ASP A 75 2.97 19.48 3.02
C ASP A 75 2.89 21.00 2.78
N GLY A 76 1.94 21.66 3.43
CA GLY A 76 1.54 23.05 3.18
C GLY A 76 1.80 24.00 4.34
N ASP A 77 1.12 25.15 4.31
CA ASP A 77 1.28 26.23 5.28
C ASP A 77 0.03 26.46 6.16
N GLU A 78 0.20 27.19 7.27
CA GLU A 78 -0.88 27.72 8.12
C GLU A 78 -2.06 26.74 8.36
N MET A 79 -3.29 27.16 8.01
CA MET A 79 -4.53 26.40 8.25
C MET A 79 -4.67 25.17 7.35
N THR A 80 -4.08 25.18 6.15
CA THR A 80 -4.22 24.06 5.21
C THR A 80 -3.42 22.86 5.70
N ARG A 81 -2.23 23.08 6.30
CA ARG A 81 -1.45 22.06 7.01
C ARG A 81 -2.23 21.38 8.15
N ILE A 82 -2.97 22.15 8.95
CA ILE A 82 -3.79 21.64 10.07
C ILE A 82 -4.96 20.81 9.56
N ILE A 83 -5.68 21.31 8.55
CA ILE A 83 -6.79 20.60 7.90
C ILE A 83 -6.29 19.33 7.24
N TRP A 84 -5.15 19.39 6.55
CA TRP A 84 -4.52 18.26 5.86
C TRP A 84 -4.16 17.14 6.82
N LYS A 85 -3.51 17.45 7.94
CA LYS A 85 -3.26 16.47 9.02
C LYS A 85 -4.57 15.82 9.51
N THR A 86 -5.60 16.63 9.75
CA THR A 86 -6.91 16.14 10.21
C THR A 86 -7.57 15.20 9.19
N ILE A 87 -7.45 15.50 7.89
CA ILE A 87 -7.92 14.63 6.80
C ILE A 87 -7.14 13.31 6.80
N LYS A 88 -5.81 13.33 6.89
CA LYS A 88 -5.00 12.10 6.92
C LYS A 88 -5.37 11.21 8.11
N ASP A 89 -5.42 11.79 9.30
CA ASP A 89 -5.68 11.07 10.56
C ASP A 89 -7.11 10.49 10.65
N ARG A 90 -8.11 11.16 10.05
CA ARG A 90 -9.52 10.75 10.15
C ARG A 90 -10.04 9.95 8.96
N LEU A 91 -9.52 10.21 7.75
CA LEU A 91 -10.11 9.74 6.49
C LEU A 91 -9.16 8.87 5.65
N ILE A 92 -7.86 8.82 5.96
CA ILE A 92 -6.87 8.07 5.16
C ILE A 92 -6.24 6.95 6.00
N PHE A 93 -5.46 7.29 7.03
CA PHE A 93 -4.73 6.31 7.85
C PHE A 93 -5.57 5.25 8.58
N PRO A 94 -6.87 5.45 8.89
CA PRO A 94 -7.71 4.36 9.42
C PRO A 94 -8.01 3.25 8.41
N TYR A 95 -7.95 3.56 7.10
CA TYR A 95 -8.46 2.68 6.03
C TYR A 95 -7.37 2.22 5.04
N LEU A 96 -6.28 2.97 4.92
CA LEU A 96 -5.19 2.74 3.98
C LEU A 96 -3.88 2.53 4.72
N ASP A 97 -3.06 1.61 4.22
CA ASP A 97 -1.65 1.46 4.58
C ASP A 97 -0.79 1.98 3.42
N LEU A 98 0.11 2.93 3.72
CA LEU A 98 0.75 3.81 2.74
C LEU A 98 2.24 4.01 3.09
N ASP A 99 3.14 3.72 2.15
CA ASP A 99 4.50 4.24 2.21
C ASP A 99 4.52 5.68 1.67
N ILE A 100 4.78 6.65 2.54
CA ILE A 100 4.75 8.08 2.23
C ILE A 100 6.15 8.66 2.19
N LYS A 101 6.52 9.28 1.07
CA LYS A 101 7.72 10.11 0.94
C LYS A 101 7.35 11.55 1.22
N TYR A 102 7.65 11.99 2.44
CA TYR A 102 7.24 13.28 2.98
C TYR A 102 8.23 14.39 2.62
N PHE A 103 7.72 15.52 2.12
CA PHE A 103 8.45 16.75 1.86
C PHE A 103 7.68 17.92 2.48
N ASP A 104 8.35 18.75 3.29
CA ASP A 104 7.75 19.96 3.85
C ASP A 104 7.98 21.13 2.89
N LEU A 105 6.93 21.58 2.20
CA LEU A 105 6.97 22.77 1.33
C LEU A 105 6.44 24.02 2.05
N GLY A 106 6.38 23.99 3.39
CA GLY A 106 6.11 25.18 4.19
C GLY A 106 7.16 26.27 3.98
N ILE A 107 6.75 27.53 4.07
CA ILE A 107 7.54 28.68 3.63
C ILE A 107 8.93 28.76 4.29
N LEU A 108 9.02 28.46 5.58
CA LEU A 108 10.26 28.46 6.35
C LEU A 108 11.26 27.39 5.89
N ASN A 109 10.78 26.21 5.48
CA ASN A 109 11.65 25.15 4.99
C ASN A 109 12.09 25.39 3.54
N ARG A 110 11.23 26.02 2.74
CA ARG A 110 11.59 26.47 1.39
C ARG A 110 12.67 27.55 1.44
N ASP A 111 12.52 28.55 2.31
CA ASP A 111 13.55 29.58 2.50
C ASP A 111 14.88 28.98 3.00
N ALA A 112 14.84 28.19 4.09
CA ALA A 112 16.02 27.53 4.65
C ALA A 112 16.75 26.54 3.71
N THR A 113 16.13 26.13 2.60
CA THR A 113 16.73 25.23 1.60
C THR A 113 17.04 25.91 0.26
N ASP A 114 16.87 27.23 0.10
CA ASP A 114 16.91 27.94 -1.19
C ASP A 114 15.94 27.32 -2.24
N ASP A 115 14.74 26.96 -1.79
CA ASP A 115 13.67 26.23 -2.51
C ASP A 115 14.05 24.85 -3.09
N LYS A 116 15.22 24.30 -2.73
CA LYS A 116 15.68 22.97 -3.20
C LYS A 116 14.70 21.85 -2.87
N VAL A 117 14.04 21.91 -1.70
CA VAL A 117 13.01 20.93 -1.29
C VAL A 117 11.86 20.82 -2.29
N THR A 118 11.52 21.92 -2.98
CA THR A 118 10.47 21.92 -4.00
C THR A 118 10.90 21.15 -5.24
N VAL A 119 12.16 21.30 -5.65
CA VAL A 119 12.75 20.53 -6.77
C VAL A 119 12.85 19.04 -6.41
N GLU A 120 13.38 18.71 -5.24
CA GLU A 120 13.48 17.32 -4.76
C GLU A 120 12.11 16.63 -4.69
N SER A 121 11.08 17.35 -4.23
CA SER A 121 9.71 16.83 -4.18
C SER A 121 9.14 16.58 -5.58
N ALA A 122 9.50 17.41 -6.58
CA ALA A 122 9.09 17.23 -7.97
C ALA A 122 9.81 16.05 -8.63
N GLU A 123 11.11 15.86 -8.37
CA GLU A 123 11.87 14.68 -8.81
C GLU A 123 11.31 13.38 -8.19
N ALA A 124 10.96 13.42 -6.91
CA ALA A 124 10.27 12.31 -6.25
C ALA A 124 8.91 12.03 -6.88
N ALA A 125 8.13 13.06 -7.22
CA ALA A 125 6.84 12.91 -7.89
C ALA A 125 6.98 12.29 -9.28
N LEU A 126 8.01 12.68 -10.05
CA LEU A 126 8.36 12.04 -11.34
C LEU A 126 8.77 10.57 -11.16
N LYS A 127 9.50 10.24 -10.09
CA LYS A 127 9.94 8.87 -9.80
C LYS A 127 8.80 7.93 -9.39
N TYR A 128 7.87 8.42 -8.57
CA TYR A 128 6.78 7.60 -8.00
C TYR A 128 5.42 7.80 -8.70
N ASN A 129 5.34 8.73 -9.67
CA ASN A 129 4.17 9.07 -10.51
C ASN A 129 2.97 9.68 -9.78
N VAL A 130 2.81 9.45 -8.47
CA VAL A 130 1.69 9.96 -7.66
C VAL A 130 2.21 10.85 -6.54
N ALA A 131 1.72 12.09 -6.53
CA ALA A 131 1.97 13.06 -5.47
C ALA A 131 0.67 13.70 -5.00
N ILE A 132 0.59 14.02 -3.71
CA ILE A 132 -0.50 14.78 -3.11
C ILE A 132 0.10 16.04 -2.51
N LYS A 133 -0.39 17.21 -2.95
CA LYS A 133 0.11 18.52 -2.55
C LYS A 133 -0.92 19.29 -1.75
N CYS A 134 -0.53 19.72 -0.55
CA CYS A 134 -1.25 20.70 0.23
C CYS A 134 -0.98 22.12 -0.29
N ALA A 135 -1.90 23.06 -0.05
CA ALA A 135 -1.75 24.43 -0.47
C ALA A 135 -0.66 25.14 0.36
N THR A 136 0.24 25.83 -0.34
CA THR A 136 1.42 26.52 0.18
C THR A 136 1.30 28.02 -0.08
N ILE A 137 1.90 28.84 0.77
CA ILE A 137 1.98 30.29 0.57
C ILE A 137 2.95 30.59 -0.58
N THR A 138 2.54 31.52 -1.44
CA THR A 138 3.45 32.25 -2.33
C THR A 138 3.68 33.61 -1.68
N PRO A 139 4.90 33.92 -1.21
CA PRO A 139 5.15 35.17 -0.50
C PRO A 139 5.08 36.36 -1.46
N ASP A 140 4.42 37.43 -1.04
CA ASP A 140 4.50 38.75 -1.67
C ASP A 140 5.60 39.60 -0.99
N GLU A 141 5.86 40.80 -1.49
CA GLU A 141 6.85 41.73 -0.92
C GLU A 141 6.57 42.14 0.54
N THR A 142 5.34 41.93 1.02
CA THR A 142 4.95 42.11 2.42
C THR A 142 5.40 40.90 3.24
N ARG A 143 4.97 39.69 2.85
CA ARG A 143 5.28 38.44 3.55
C ARG A 143 6.77 38.08 3.53
N VAL A 144 7.54 38.48 2.51
CA VAL A 144 9.01 38.33 2.53
C VAL A 144 9.64 39.03 3.75
N LYS A 145 9.07 40.16 4.21
CA LYS A 145 9.54 40.89 5.41
C LYS A 145 9.01 40.31 6.72
N GLU A 146 8.06 39.38 6.67
CA GLU A 146 7.53 38.67 7.84
C GLU A 146 8.30 37.36 8.11
N PHE A 147 8.94 36.80 7.08
CA PHE A 147 9.58 35.47 7.14
C PHE A 147 11.11 35.49 6.89
N GLY A 148 11.71 36.61 6.47
CA GLY A 148 13.15 36.79 6.23
C GLY A 148 13.80 37.90 7.05
#